data_AF-A0A7X0H617-F1
#
_entry.id   AF-A0A7X0H617-F1
#
_cell.length_a   1.000
_cell.length_b   1.000
_cell.length_c   1.000
_cell.angle_alpha   90.00
_cell.angle_beta   90.00
_cell.angle_gamma   90.00
#
_symmetry.space_group_name_H-M   'P 1'
#
loop_
_entity.id
_entity.type
_entity.pdbx_description
1 polymer ?
#
loop_
_entity_poly.entity_id
_entity_poly.type
_entity_poly.pdbx_seq_one_letter_code
_entity_poly.pdbx_strand_id
1 'polypeptide(L)'
;MNFKTLRNRASLPAIAFVATAVAGSSQTASADQAVERIQSIEQAHAVDTYQEQSTIKADLVIDFGPMHVEGTAWFTPSLGKIRLELVDGQVIVYDGKTAWLSPADAEIPGPPARFHVVTWPYFIAVPYKLDDAGTRHAA
;
A
#
# COMPACT_ATOMS: atom_id res chain seq x y z
N MET A 1 56.28 -6.70 9.43
CA MET A 1 56.65 -6.55 8.00
C MET A 1 56.47 -5.08 7.64
N ASN A 2 57.59 -4.38 7.44
CA ASN A 2 57.69 -2.98 7.05
C ASN A 2 57.60 -2.87 5.52
N PHE A 3 56.80 -1.95 4.98
CA PHE A 3 57.02 -1.45 3.63
C PHE A 3 56.92 0.07 3.55
N LYS A 4 57.89 0.60 2.80
CA LYS A 4 58.38 1.96 2.65
C LYS A 4 57.39 2.88 1.94
N THR A 5 57.35 4.12 2.38
CA THR A 5 56.74 5.28 1.72
C THR A 5 57.41 5.55 0.36
N LEU A 6 56.63 5.83 -0.68
CA LEU A 6 57.06 6.55 -1.87
C LEU A 6 56.13 7.76 -2.07
N ARG A 7 56.68 8.95 -1.77
CA ARG A 7 56.09 10.23 -2.15
C ARG A 7 56.31 10.42 -3.64
N ASN A 8 55.24 10.63 -4.40
CA ASN A 8 55.36 11.23 -5.72
C ASN A 8 54.53 12.52 -5.76
N ARG A 9 55.22 13.63 -6.01
CA ARG A 9 54.65 14.98 -6.13
C ARG A 9 54.21 15.16 -7.58
N ALA A 10 52.91 15.34 -7.79
CA ALA A 10 52.40 15.95 -9.02
C ALA A 10 51.43 17.06 -8.60
N SER A 11 51.86 18.29 -8.83
CA SER A 11 51.07 19.52 -8.66
C SER A 11 50.09 19.62 -9.83
N LEU A 12 48.80 19.49 -9.56
CA LEU A 12 47.72 19.80 -10.51
C LEU A 12 47.19 21.22 -10.19
N PRO A 13 46.93 22.07 -11.19
CA PRO A 13 46.36 23.38 -10.95
C PRO A 13 44.92 23.23 -10.43
N ALA A 14 44.63 23.89 -9.30
CA ALA A 14 43.29 23.97 -8.76
C ALA A 14 42.41 24.85 -9.66
N ILE A 15 41.55 24.23 -10.45
CA ILE A 15 40.44 24.93 -11.12
C ILE A 15 39.37 25.16 -10.05
N ALA A 16 39.25 26.40 -9.58
CA ALA A 16 38.19 26.80 -8.68
C ALA A 16 36.86 26.82 -9.45
N PHE A 17 36.04 25.79 -9.29
CA PHE A 17 34.63 25.84 -9.67
C PHE A 17 33.90 26.66 -8.61
N VAL A 18 33.54 27.90 -8.94
CA VAL A 18 32.55 28.65 -8.16
C VAL A 18 31.18 28.06 -8.49
N ALA A 19 30.75 27.09 -7.70
CA ALA A 19 29.38 26.60 -7.73
C ALA A 19 28.50 27.63 -7.01
N THR A 20 27.86 28.52 -7.77
CA THR A 20 26.75 29.31 -7.25
C THR A 20 25.58 28.36 -6.99
N ALA A 21 25.37 27.98 -5.73
CA ALA A 21 24.21 27.23 -5.32
C ALA A 21 22.96 28.12 -5.45
N VAL A 22 22.17 27.93 -6.50
CA VAL A 22 20.76 28.31 -6.48
C VAL A 22 20.08 27.35 -5.50
N ALA A 23 19.66 27.87 -4.34
CA ALA A 23 18.81 27.15 -3.42
C ALA A 23 17.45 26.93 -4.10
N GLY A 24 17.20 25.70 -4.55
CA GLY A 24 15.90 25.28 -5.06
C GLY A 24 14.91 25.16 -3.90
N SER A 25 14.08 26.18 -3.70
CA SER A 25 12.95 26.17 -2.76
C SER A 25 11.71 25.45 -3.28
N SER A 26 11.79 24.82 -4.46
CA SER A 26 10.62 24.29 -5.16
C SER A 26 10.19 22.88 -4.71
N GLN A 27 11.02 22.15 -3.95
CA GLN A 27 10.80 20.72 -3.70
C GLN A 27 10.06 20.41 -2.40
N THR A 28 10.07 21.32 -1.42
CA THR A 28 9.32 21.16 -0.15
C THR A 28 7.85 21.53 -0.30
N ALA A 29 7.53 22.56 -1.10
CA ALA A 29 6.16 23.02 -1.28
C ALA A 29 5.24 21.98 -1.96
N SER A 30 5.76 21.11 -2.83
CA SER A 30 4.92 20.09 -3.50
C SER A 30 4.62 18.87 -2.60
N ALA A 31 5.56 18.50 -1.74
CA ALA A 31 5.39 17.41 -0.78
C ALA A 31 4.36 17.76 0.31
N ASP A 32 4.43 18.98 0.86
CA ASP A 32 3.48 19.45 1.88
C ASP A 32 2.04 19.47 1.35
N GLN A 33 1.87 19.90 0.09
CA GLN A 33 0.56 19.91 -0.58
C GLN A 33 0.01 18.51 -0.89
N ALA A 34 0.88 17.50 -1.07
CA ALA A 34 0.45 16.12 -1.21
C ALA A 34 -0.08 15.56 0.11
N VAL A 35 0.65 15.81 1.22
CA VAL A 35 0.25 15.39 2.58
C VAL A 35 -1.09 16.00 2.98
N GLU A 36 -1.27 17.31 2.79
CA GLU A 36 -2.54 17.99 3.09
C GLU A 36 -3.73 17.39 2.31
N ARG A 37 -3.50 17.02 1.04
CA ARG A 37 -4.53 16.38 0.20
C ARG A 37 -4.91 15.00 0.71
N ILE A 38 -3.92 14.19 1.10
CA ILE A 38 -4.14 12.84 1.64
C ILE A 38 -4.95 12.93 2.92
N GLN A 39 -4.51 13.78 3.86
CA GLN A 39 -5.22 14.02 5.11
C GLN A 39 -6.65 14.48 4.86
N SER A 40 -6.87 15.37 3.88
CA SER A 40 -8.22 15.79 3.51
C SER A 40 -9.09 14.64 3.00
N ILE A 41 -8.53 13.68 2.25
CA ILE A 41 -9.27 12.50 1.77
C ILE A 41 -9.60 11.57 2.93
N GLU A 42 -8.63 11.26 3.78
CA GLU A 42 -8.79 10.38 4.94
C GLU A 42 -9.83 10.94 5.93
N GLN A 43 -9.76 12.24 6.21
CA GLN A 43 -10.71 12.92 7.08
C GLN A 43 -12.12 12.96 6.48
N ALA A 44 -12.24 13.19 5.16
CA ALA A 44 -13.54 13.13 4.47
C ALA A 44 -14.20 11.75 4.54
N HIS A 45 -13.42 10.68 4.76
CA HIS A 45 -13.92 9.32 4.94
C HIS A 45 -14.03 8.90 6.41
N ALA A 46 -13.79 9.82 7.36
CA ALA A 46 -13.82 9.56 8.81
C ALA A 46 -12.82 8.47 9.25
N VAL A 47 -11.55 8.62 8.85
CA VAL A 47 -10.46 7.68 9.17
C VAL A 47 -10.38 7.30 10.65
N ASP A 48 -10.57 8.24 11.57
CA ASP A 48 -10.52 7.98 13.02
C ASP A 48 -11.60 6.97 13.44
N THR A 49 -12.84 7.18 12.97
CA THR A 49 -13.96 6.26 13.21
C THR A 49 -13.75 4.90 12.58
N TYR A 50 -13.13 4.85 11.38
CA TYR A 50 -12.78 3.59 10.71
C TYR A 50 -11.75 2.78 11.52
N GLN A 51 -10.72 3.45 12.05
CA GLN A 51 -9.66 2.81 12.83
C GLN A 51 -10.13 2.27 14.19
N GLU A 52 -11.16 2.88 14.78
CA GLU A 52 -11.77 2.42 16.04
C GLU A 52 -12.58 1.13 15.89
N GLN A 53 -12.95 0.73 14.67
CA GLN A 53 -13.74 -0.48 14.46
C GLN A 53 -12.90 -1.74 14.65
N SER A 54 -13.44 -2.73 15.37
CA SER A 54 -12.80 -4.05 15.46
C SER A 54 -12.96 -4.86 14.17
N THR A 55 -14.03 -4.63 13.42
CA THR A 55 -14.35 -5.32 12.16
C THR A 55 -15.25 -4.46 11.29
N ILE A 56 -14.94 -4.39 10.01
CA ILE A 56 -15.77 -3.81 8.97
C ILE A 56 -16.49 -4.94 8.25
N LYS A 57 -17.79 -4.78 8.01
CA LYS A 57 -18.60 -5.68 7.18
C LYS A 57 -19.00 -4.94 5.90
N ALA A 58 -18.85 -5.57 4.76
CA ALA A 58 -19.32 -5.05 3.48
C ALA A 58 -19.96 -6.17 2.65
N ASP A 59 -21.14 -5.89 2.09
CA ASP A 59 -21.72 -6.72 1.03
C ASP A 59 -21.16 -6.24 -0.32
N LEU A 60 -20.77 -7.17 -1.17
CA LEU A 60 -19.97 -6.94 -2.37
C LEU A 60 -20.67 -7.58 -3.58
N VAL A 61 -20.82 -6.78 -4.63
CA VAL A 61 -21.13 -7.23 -5.98
C VAL A 61 -20.06 -6.63 -6.89
N ILE A 62 -19.29 -7.48 -7.56
CA ILE A 62 -18.11 -7.06 -8.31
C ILE A 62 -18.20 -7.63 -9.71
N ASP A 63 -18.28 -6.72 -10.68
CA ASP A 63 -18.19 -7.04 -12.11
C ASP A 63 -16.89 -6.44 -12.66
N PHE A 64 -15.92 -7.29 -12.97
CA PHE A 64 -14.62 -6.87 -13.47
C PHE A 64 -14.19 -7.72 -14.68
N GLY A 65 -14.46 -7.20 -15.88
CA GLY A 65 -14.25 -7.95 -17.11
C GLY A 65 -15.11 -9.22 -17.12
N PRO A 66 -14.54 -10.43 -17.32
CA PRO A 66 -15.30 -11.68 -17.30
C PRO A 66 -15.56 -12.22 -15.88
N MET A 67 -15.04 -11.56 -14.84
CA MET A 67 -15.12 -12.04 -13.46
C MET A 67 -16.31 -11.40 -12.75
N HIS A 68 -17.10 -12.26 -12.10
CA HIS A 68 -18.20 -11.87 -11.23
C HIS A 68 -17.95 -12.43 -9.83
N VAL A 69 -18.01 -11.58 -8.81
CA VAL A 69 -17.87 -11.96 -7.40
C VAL A 69 -19.01 -11.33 -6.62
N GLU A 70 -19.80 -12.16 -5.97
CA GLU A 70 -20.86 -11.71 -5.07
C GLU A 70 -20.71 -12.38 -3.71
N GLY A 71 -20.81 -11.59 -2.64
CA GLY A 71 -20.67 -12.11 -1.29
C GLY A 71 -20.56 -11.04 -0.22
N THR A 72 -20.22 -11.47 0.99
CA THR A 72 -20.01 -10.58 2.14
C THR A 72 -18.58 -10.72 2.65
N ALA A 73 -17.90 -9.59 2.82
CA ALA A 73 -16.59 -9.50 3.45
C ALA A 73 -16.69 -8.99 4.89
N TRP A 74 -15.87 -9.58 5.77
CA TRP A 74 -15.53 -9.06 7.10
C TRP A 74 -14.03 -8.90 7.19
N PHE A 75 -13.56 -7.74 7.63
CA PHE A 75 -12.12 -7.49 7.73
C PHE A 75 -11.78 -6.53 8.87
N THR A 76 -10.58 -6.65 9.40
CA THR A 76 -10.04 -5.65 10.33
C THR A 76 -9.64 -4.38 9.55
N PRO A 77 -9.68 -3.17 10.15
CA PRO A 77 -9.22 -1.95 9.48
C PRO A 77 -7.80 -2.05 8.89
N SER A 78 -6.92 -2.79 9.59
CA SER A 78 -5.56 -3.09 9.16
C SER A 78 -5.45 -4.05 7.96
N LEU A 79 -6.53 -4.74 7.60
CA LEU A 79 -6.56 -5.85 6.63
C LEU A 79 -5.71 -7.07 7.03
N GLY A 80 -5.32 -7.15 8.30
CA GLY A 80 -4.57 -8.29 8.84
C GLY A 80 -5.40 -9.56 8.96
N LYS A 81 -6.73 -9.48 9.04
CA LYS A 81 -7.63 -10.63 9.00
C LYS A 81 -8.83 -10.32 8.16
N ILE A 82 -9.21 -11.27 7.30
CA ILE A 82 -10.32 -11.12 6.37
C ILE A 82 -11.07 -12.44 6.23
N ARG A 83 -12.39 -12.37 6.17
CA ARG A 83 -13.28 -13.45 5.73
C ARG A 83 -14.10 -12.93 4.56
N LEU A 84 -14.16 -13.68 3.46
CA LEU A 84 -15.07 -13.47 2.35
C LEU A 84 -15.96 -14.70 2.23
N GLU A 85 -17.26 -14.50 2.32
CA GLU A 85 -18.27 -15.54 2.11
C GLU A 85 -18.99 -15.24 0.80
N LEU A 86 -18.87 -16.15 -0.15
CA LEU A 86 -19.50 -16.03 -1.46
C LEU A 86 -20.95 -16.53 -1.40
N VAL A 87 -21.79 -16.05 -2.32
CA VAL A 87 -23.21 -16.42 -2.37
C VAL A 87 -23.47 -17.91 -2.61
N ASP A 88 -22.51 -18.64 -3.20
CA ASP A 88 -22.57 -20.08 -3.39
C ASP A 88 -22.16 -20.89 -2.13
N GLY A 89 -21.87 -20.20 -1.02
CA GLY A 89 -21.51 -20.78 0.26
C GLY A 89 -20.00 -21.07 0.42
N GLN A 90 -19.18 -20.79 -0.59
CA GLN A 90 -17.74 -20.89 -0.45
C GLN A 90 -17.21 -19.81 0.51
N VAL A 91 -16.21 -20.16 1.30
CA VAL A 91 -15.61 -19.25 2.28
C VAL A 91 -14.12 -19.15 2.05
N ILE A 92 -13.63 -17.92 1.91
CA ILE A 92 -12.21 -17.60 1.91
C ILE A 92 -11.84 -16.89 3.21
N VAL A 93 -10.80 -17.36 3.89
CA VAL A 93 -10.25 -16.70 5.09
C VAL A 93 -8.81 -16.33 4.83
N TYR A 94 -8.39 -15.13 5.24
CA TYR A 94 -7.02 -14.66 5.25
C TYR A 94 -6.62 -14.26 6.67
N ASP A 95 -5.48 -14.76 7.16
CA ASP A 95 -4.97 -14.48 8.53
C ASP A 95 -3.85 -13.44 8.59
N GLY A 96 -3.55 -12.80 7.46
CA GLY A 96 -2.41 -11.89 7.34
C GLY A 96 -1.20 -12.53 6.66
N LYS A 97 -1.24 -13.84 6.40
CA LYS A 97 -0.16 -14.57 5.72
C LYS A 97 -0.69 -15.51 4.65
N THR A 98 -1.62 -16.37 5.02
CA THR A 98 -2.15 -17.46 4.20
C THR A 98 -3.63 -17.23 3.92
N ALA A 99 -4.08 -17.64 2.75
CA ALA A 99 -5.51 -17.73 2.44
C ALA A 99 -5.94 -19.19 2.44
N TRP A 100 -7.07 -19.48 3.08
CA TRP A 100 -7.73 -20.79 3.07
C TRP A 100 -9.06 -20.66 2.35
N LEU A 101 -9.39 -21.70 1.59
CA LEU A 101 -10.64 -21.84 0.88
C LEU A 101 -11.41 -23.04 1.44
N SER A 102 -12.70 -22.88 1.63
CA SER A 102 -13.62 -23.92 2.11
C SER A 102 -14.87 -23.97 1.23
N PRO A 103 -15.45 -25.16 0.98
CA PRO A 103 -14.90 -26.48 1.33
C PRO A 103 -13.60 -26.84 0.56
N ALA A 104 -12.96 -27.95 0.91
CA ALA A 104 -11.63 -28.30 0.36
C ALA A 104 -11.62 -28.56 -1.16
N ASP A 105 -12.79 -28.87 -1.73
CA ASP A 105 -13.04 -29.07 -3.16
C ASP A 105 -13.58 -27.81 -3.85
N ALA A 106 -13.69 -26.68 -3.14
CA ALA A 106 -14.10 -25.43 -3.75
C ALA A 106 -13.07 -24.92 -4.74
N GLU A 107 -13.56 -24.39 -5.85
CA GLU A 107 -12.78 -23.73 -6.89
C GLU A 107 -13.30 -22.31 -7.07
N ILE A 108 -12.38 -21.35 -7.21
CA ILE A 108 -12.73 -19.96 -7.52
C ILE A 108 -12.39 -19.69 -8.98
N PRO A 109 -13.38 -19.25 -9.79
CA PRO A 109 -13.12 -18.90 -11.17
C PRO A 109 -12.21 -17.67 -11.25
N GLY A 110 -11.18 -17.76 -12.11
CA GLY A 110 -10.27 -16.65 -12.37
C GLY A 110 -9.05 -16.63 -11.43
N PRO A 111 -8.70 -15.46 -10.84
CA PRO A 111 -7.54 -15.34 -9.95
C PRO A 111 -7.61 -16.27 -8.72
N PRO A 112 -6.47 -16.57 -8.07
CA PRO A 112 -6.45 -17.40 -6.87
C PRO A 112 -7.30 -16.81 -5.73
N ALA A 113 -7.87 -17.65 -4.87
CA ALA A 113 -8.69 -17.20 -3.72
C ALA A 113 -8.03 -16.11 -2.86
N ARG A 114 -6.70 -16.19 -2.68
CA ARG A 114 -5.91 -15.14 -1.99
C ARG A 114 -6.05 -13.77 -2.64
N PHE A 115 -6.12 -13.70 -3.96
CA PHE A 115 -6.34 -12.46 -4.69
C PHE A 115 -7.69 -11.85 -4.30
N HIS A 116 -8.78 -12.61 -4.38
CA HIS A 116 -10.12 -12.09 -4.10
C HIS A 116 -10.24 -11.58 -2.66
N VAL A 117 -9.84 -12.39 -1.68
CA VAL A 117 -10.01 -12.07 -0.27
C VAL A 117 -9.18 -10.85 0.16
N VAL A 118 -8.06 -10.55 -0.50
CA VAL A 118 -7.23 -9.38 -0.15
C VAL A 118 -7.59 -8.15 -0.99
N THR A 119 -7.78 -8.31 -2.30
CA THR A 119 -7.92 -7.20 -3.25
C THR A 119 -9.20 -6.39 -3.01
N TRP A 120 -10.35 -7.04 -2.85
CA TRP A 120 -11.61 -6.31 -2.75
C TRP A 120 -11.73 -5.51 -1.46
N PRO A 121 -11.42 -6.07 -0.27
CA PRO A 121 -11.35 -5.28 0.96
C PRO A 121 -10.29 -4.20 0.91
N TYR A 122 -9.18 -4.42 0.19
CA TYR A 122 -8.18 -3.38 -0.02
C TYR A 122 -8.76 -2.16 -0.74
N PHE A 123 -9.53 -2.33 -1.82
CA PHE A 123 -10.14 -1.20 -2.53
C PHE A 123 -11.13 -0.42 -1.67
N ILE A 124 -11.86 -1.08 -0.78
CA ILE A 124 -12.73 -0.42 0.21
C ILE A 124 -11.90 0.38 1.21
N ALA A 125 -10.73 -0.16 1.59
CA ALA A 125 -9.86 0.45 2.58
C ALA A 125 -8.92 1.54 2.01
N VAL A 126 -8.84 1.71 0.69
CA VAL A 126 -7.92 2.66 0.03
C VAL A 126 -8.00 4.07 0.63
N PRO A 127 -9.19 4.67 0.88
CA PRO A 127 -9.26 6.03 1.41
C PRO A 127 -8.62 6.22 2.79
N TYR A 128 -8.30 5.14 3.51
CA TYR A 128 -7.73 5.14 4.87
C TYR A 128 -6.26 4.67 4.92
N LYS A 129 -5.70 4.31 3.76
CA LYS A 129 -4.34 3.75 3.63
C LYS A 129 -3.47 4.60 2.72
N LEU A 130 -3.90 5.83 2.42
CA LEU A 130 -3.15 6.70 1.54
C LEU A 130 -1.85 7.12 2.22
N ASP A 131 -1.84 7.35 3.54
CA ASP A 131 -0.61 7.63 4.30
C ASP A 131 0.16 6.38 4.79
N ASP A 132 -0.23 5.16 4.37
CA ASP A 132 0.50 3.94 4.76
C ASP A 132 1.94 3.98 4.22
N ALA A 133 2.91 3.47 4.99
CA ALA A 133 4.34 3.49 4.64
C ALA A 133 4.69 2.82 3.28
N GLY A 134 3.80 1.99 2.74
CA GLY A 134 3.95 1.37 1.42
C GLY A 134 3.47 2.24 0.25
N THR A 135 2.77 3.33 0.53
CA THR A 135 2.20 4.24 -0.48
C THR A 135 3.23 5.29 -0.87
N ARG A 136 3.45 5.46 -2.18
CA ARG A 136 4.33 6.50 -2.71
C ARG A 136 3.50 7.65 -3.23
N HIS A 137 3.73 8.83 -2.71
CA HIS A 137 3.16 10.06 -3.23
C HIS A 137 4.06 10.60 -4.34
N ALA A 138 3.49 10.82 -5.53
CA ALA A 138 4.19 11.57 -6.56
C ALA A 138 4.35 13.01 -6.06
N ALA A 139 5.60 13.47 -5.98
CA ALA A 139 5.95 14.84 -5.61
C ALA A 139 5.81 15.80 -6.79
#